data_AF-A0A2E3XL52-F1
#
_entry.id   AF-A0A2E3XL52-F1
#
_cell.length_a   1.000
_cell.length_b   1.000
_cell.length_c   1.000
_cell.angle_alpha   90.00
_cell.angle_beta   90.00
_cell.angle_gamma   90.00
#
_symmetry.space_group_name_H-M   'P 1'
#
loop_
_entity.id
_entity.type
_entity.pdbx_description
1 polymer ?
#
loop_
_entity_poly.entity_id
_entity_poly.type
_entity_poly.pdbx_seq_one_letter_code
_entity_poly.pdbx_strand_id
1 'polypeptide(L)'
;MFKHVFAIAIAMVISVTFACSGKETSDPLAFCENFIAVAAPDSPLNTFDFNNAESVEKAIMDLKVLSTNPPEDIAQNTNQVVDLYKSILEALVASAPDDRPMILLEFQDDINESINSIESFENYGKTVCGIDFDEESPVPTTEIPLDLNN
;
A
#
# COMPACT_ATOMS: atom_id res chain seq x y z
N MET A 1 66.33 -29.30 31.13
CA MET A 1 66.38 -27.84 30.85
C MET A 1 65.14 -27.49 30.05
N PHE A 2 64.37 -26.51 30.56
CA PHE A 2 63.37 -25.63 29.91
C PHE A 2 63.28 -25.73 28.37
N LYS A 3 62.11 -25.71 27.71
CA LYS A 3 60.94 -24.85 27.94
C LYS A 3 59.81 -25.34 27.02
N HIS A 4 58.57 -25.31 27.50
CA HIS A 4 57.39 -25.30 26.65
C HIS A 4 57.40 -24.05 25.76
N VAL A 5 57.14 -24.21 24.46
CA VAL A 5 56.58 -23.14 23.63
C VAL A 5 55.48 -23.74 22.77
N PHE A 6 54.26 -23.61 23.28
CA PHE A 6 53.05 -23.56 22.48
C PHE A 6 53.22 -22.50 21.40
N ALA A 7 53.09 -22.88 20.12
CA ALA A 7 52.81 -21.97 19.01
C ALA A 7 51.73 -22.67 18.16
N ILE A 8 50.50 -22.64 18.66
CA ILE A 8 49.42 -21.80 18.13
C ILE A 8 49.12 -22.15 16.68
N ALA A 9 48.11 -23.00 16.55
CA ALA A 9 47.29 -23.14 15.36
C ALA A 9 46.80 -21.76 14.92
N ILE A 10 47.11 -21.39 13.68
CA ILE A 10 46.33 -20.41 12.94
C ILE A 10 45.65 -21.22 11.84
N ALA A 11 44.56 -21.88 12.25
CA ALA A 11 43.54 -22.32 11.33
C ALA A 11 43.10 -21.05 10.57
N MET A 12 43.35 -21.06 9.27
CA MET A 12 42.93 -20.03 8.35
C MET A 12 41.39 -20.08 8.31
N VAL A 13 40.75 -19.41 9.26
CA VAL A 13 39.32 -19.13 9.22
C VAL A 13 39.17 -18.15 8.07
N ILE A 14 38.87 -18.70 6.89
CA ILE A 14 38.30 -17.94 5.80
C ILE A 14 36.95 -17.47 6.33
N SER A 15 36.97 -16.30 6.95
CA SER A 15 35.78 -15.53 7.26
C SER A 15 35.15 -15.20 5.91
N VAL A 16 34.23 -16.06 5.49
CA VAL A 16 33.21 -15.74 4.51
C VAL A 16 32.44 -14.60 5.16
N THR A 17 32.87 -13.36 4.90
CA THR A 17 32.02 -12.21 5.11
C THR A 17 30.88 -12.42 4.12
N PHE A 18 29.81 -13.05 4.58
CA PHE A 18 28.50 -12.82 4.03
C PHE A 18 28.34 -11.31 4.12
N ALA A 19 28.61 -10.63 3.02
CA ALA A 19 27.99 -9.37 2.77
C ALA A 19 26.49 -9.70 2.67
N CYS A 20 25.82 -9.75 3.82
CA CYS A 20 24.43 -9.37 3.90
C CYS A 20 24.44 -7.93 3.38
N SER A 21 24.34 -7.80 2.06
CA SER A 21 23.85 -6.60 1.42
C SER A 21 22.60 -6.28 2.21
N GLY A 22 22.68 -5.25 3.06
CA GLY A 22 21.54 -4.78 3.81
C GLY A 22 20.53 -4.28 2.78
N LYS A 23 19.68 -5.19 2.30
CA LYS A 23 18.32 -4.81 1.96
C LYS A 23 17.85 -4.16 3.25
N GLU A 24 17.57 -2.87 3.21
CA GLU A 24 16.80 -2.24 4.27
C GLU A 24 15.57 -3.12 4.44
N THR A 25 15.56 -3.89 5.53
CA THR A 25 14.42 -4.72 5.87
C THR A 25 13.32 -3.72 6.14
N SER A 26 12.28 -3.70 5.30
CA SER A 26 11.06 -2.94 5.54
C SER A 26 10.68 -3.09 7.02
N ASP A 27 10.47 -1.98 7.72
CA ASP A 27 9.99 -1.98 9.10
C ASP A 27 8.47 -2.19 9.09
N PRO A 28 7.96 -3.37 9.49
CA PRO A 28 6.54 -3.66 9.44
C PRO A 28 5.73 -2.77 10.40
N LEU A 29 6.33 -2.31 11.50
CA LEU A 29 5.66 -1.41 12.43
C LEU A 29 5.46 -0.03 11.80
N ALA A 30 6.52 0.53 11.19
CA ALA A 30 6.42 1.80 10.49
C ALA A 30 5.44 1.74 9.31
N PHE A 31 5.38 0.61 8.60
CA PHE A 31 4.36 0.38 7.58
C PHE A 31 2.94 0.40 8.18
N CYS A 32 2.70 -0.31 9.28
CA CYS A 32 1.39 -0.31 9.92
C CYS A 32 0.99 1.07 10.47
N GLU A 33 1.93 1.86 11.01
CA GLU A 33 1.66 3.24 11.43
C GLU A 33 1.17 4.09 10.25
N ASN A 34 1.83 3.98 9.10
CA ASN A 34 1.40 4.65 7.88
C ASN A 34 0.05 4.14 7.38
N PHE A 35 -0.18 2.82 7.41
CA PHE A 35 -1.44 2.23 6.96
C PHE A 35 -2.61 2.69 7.84
N ILE A 36 -2.44 2.71 9.16
CA ILE A 36 -3.44 3.24 10.09
C ILE A 36 -3.71 4.71 9.80
N ALA A 37 -2.68 5.53 9.60
CA ALA A 37 -2.84 6.94 9.30
C ALA A 37 -3.59 7.20 7.98
N VAL A 38 -3.28 6.42 6.93
CA VAL A 38 -3.96 6.51 5.64
C VAL A 38 -5.40 5.98 5.70
N ALA A 39 -5.65 4.94 6.50
CA ALA A 39 -6.99 4.38 6.68
C ALA A 39 -7.87 5.19 7.66
N ALA A 40 -7.32 6.19 8.37
CA ALA A 40 -8.05 6.98 9.33
C ALA A 40 -9.24 7.73 8.69
N PRO A 41 -10.39 7.89 9.36
CA PRO A 41 -11.58 8.50 8.77
C PRO A 41 -11.38 9.95 8.27
N ASP A 42 -10.43 10.68 8.85
CA ASP A 42 -10.08 12.05 8.49
C ASP A 42 -8.87 12.16 7.55
N SER A 43 -8.34 11.03 7.08
CA SER A 43 -7.24 11.02 6.12
C SER A 43 -7.65 11.66 4.78
N PRO A 44 -6.71 12.24 4.02
CA PRO A 44 -6.98 12.68 2.66
C PRO A 44 -7.61 11.60 1.78
N LEU A 45 -7.19 10.33 1.90
CA LEU A 45 -7.76 9.22 1.12
C LEU A 45 -9.25 8.97 1.42
N ASN A 46 -9.73 9.29 2.62
CA ASN A 46 -11.14 9.12 3.02
C ASN A 46 -11.99 10.40 2.91
N THR A 47 -11.37 11.56 2.66
CA THR A 47 -12.06 12.87 2.71
C THR A 47 -11.92 13.71 1.45
N PHE A 48 -11.32 13.18 0.39
CA PHE A 48 -11.06 13.96 -0.82
C PHE A 48 -12.33 14.35 -1.59
N ASP A 49 -12.24 15.46 -2.33
CA ASP A 49 -13.27 15.93 -3.25
C ASP A 49 -12.73 15.91 -4.69
N PHE A 50 -13.40 15.16 -5.58
CA PHE A 50 -13.05 15.07 -7.01
C PHE A 50 -13.10 16.41 -7.75
N ASN A 51 -13.83 17.41 -7.24
CA ASN A 51 -13.87 18.75 -7.81
C ASN A 51 -12.73 19.65 -7.30
N ASN A 52 -11.90 19.13 -6.39
CA ASN A 52 -10.72 19.80 -5.86
C ASN A 52 -9.45 18.98 -6.14
N ALA A 53 -8.74 19.32 -7.21
CA ALA A 53 -7.54 18.61 -7.63
C ALA A 53 -6.43 18.55 -6.55
N GLU A 54 -6.29 19.57 -5.70
CA GLU A 54 -5.32 19.54 -4.59
C GLU A 54 -5.71 18.49 -3.55
N SER A 55 -7.02 18.32 -3.32
CA SER A 55 -7.53 17.30 -2.41
C SER A 55 -7.26 15.89 -2.94
N VAL A 56 -7.45 15.67 -4.25
CA VAL A 56 -7.14 14.40 -4.90
C VAL A 56 -5.64 14.10 -4.86
N GLU A 57 -4.77 15.09 -5.09
CA GLU A 57 -3.32 14.89 -4.99
C GLU A 57 -2.92 14.46 -3.58
N LYS A 58 -3.56 15.00 -2.53
CA LYS A 58 -3.31 14.56 -1.14
C LYS A 58 -3.71 13.11 -0.92
N ALA A 59 -4.86 12.67 -1.44
CA ALA A 59 -5.25 11.25 -1.41
C ALA A 59 -4.27 10.35 -2.17
N ILE A 60 -3.75 10.80 -3.31
CA ILE A 60 -2.71 10.07 -4.06
C ILE A 60 -1.40 10.02 -3.26
N MET A 61 -1.05 11.06 -2.52
CA MET A 61 0.13 11.04 -1.64
C MET A 61 -0.01 10.02 -0.52
N ASP A 62 -1.19 9.89 0.10
CA ASP A 62 -1.48 8.84 1.08
C ASP A 62 -1.20 7.44 0.50
N LEU A 63 -1.70 7.15 -0.71
CA LEU A 63 -1.44 5.88 -1.40
C LEU A 63 0.08 5.66 -1.65
N LYS A 64 0.81 6.69 -2.07
CA LYS A 64 2.26 6.61 -2.32
C LYS A 64 3.08 6.32 -1.05
N VAL A 65 2.60 6.74 0.12
CA VAL A 65 3.27 6.42 1.39
C VAL A 65 3.29 4.90 1.59
N LEU A 66 2.19 4.21 1.28
CA LEU A 66 2.06 2.76 1.45
C LEU A 66 2.98 1.96 0.50
N SER A 67 3.27 2.48 -0.70
CA SER A 67 4.18 1.82 -1.66
C SER A 67 5.67 2.16 -1.48
N THR A 68 6.03 3.04 -0.54
CA THR A 68 7.43 3.48 -0.38
C THR A 68 8.34 2.37 0.12
N ASN A 69 7.91 1.60 1.12
CA ASN A 69 8.68 0.48 1.66
C ASN A 69 7.77 -0.57 2.33
N PRO A 70 6.89 -1.24 1.56
CA PRO A 70 6.00 -2.25 2.12
C PRO A 70 6.75 -3.52 2.56
N PRO A 71 6.24 -4.25 3.57
CA PRO A 71 6.75 -5.56 3.97
C PRO A 71 6.80 -6.55 2.81
N GLU A 72 7.86 -7.35 2.74
CA GLU A 72 8.14 -8.22 1.58
C GLU A 72 7.01 -9.21 1.27
N ASP A 73 6.28 -9.65 2.28
CA ASP A 73 5.14 -10.56 2.18
C ASP A 73 3.88 -9.91 1.57
N ILE A 74 3.75 -8.59 1.64
CA ILE A 74 2.62 -7.83 1.08
C ILE A 74 3.02 -6.83 0.00
N ALA A 75 4.31 -6.70 -0.32
CA ALA A 75 4.84 -5.67 -1.22
C ALA A 75 4.20 -5.69 -2.61
N GLN A 76 4.07 -6.86 -3.22
CA GLN A 76 3.44 -6.99 -4.55
C GLN A 76 1.98 -6.53 -4.51
N ASN A 77 1.21 -7.03 -3.53
CA ASN A 77 -0.21 -6.71 -3.40
C ASN A 77 -0.40 -5.22 -3.07
N THR A 78 0.43 -4.66 -2.20
CA THR A 78 0.41 -3.23 -1.86
C THR A 78 0.63 -2.37 -3.09
N ASN A 79 1.66 -2.67 -3.88
CA ASN A 79 1.96 -1.88 -5.07
C ASN A 79 0.85 -1.98 -6.11
N GLN A 80 0.31 -3.18 -6.35
CA GLN A 80 -0.80 -3.38 -7.28
C GLN A 80 -2.05 -2.59 -6.86
N VAL A 81 -2.41 -2.64 -5.57
CA VAL A 81 -3.54 -1.87 -5.02
C VAL A 81 -3.28 -0.37 -5.14
N VAL A 82 -2.12 0.11 -4.70
CA VAL A 82 -1.75 1.53 -4.78
C VAL A 82 -1.80 2.04 -6.22
N ASP A 83 -1.23 1.30 -7.18
CA ASP A 83 -1.21 1.70 -8.58
C ASP A 83 -2.62 1.73 -9.20
N LEU A 84 -3.48 0.75 -8.84
CA LEU A 84 -4.88 0.72 -9.26
C LEU A 84 -5.65 1.96 -8.75
N TYR A 85 -5.67 2.17 -7.42
CA TYR A 85 -6.42 3.27 -6.83
C TYR A 85 -5.89 4.63 -7.30
N LYS A 86 -4.57 4.77 -7.45
CA LYS A 86 -3.96 5.98 -8.01
C LYS A 86 -4.45 6.23 -9.44
N SER A 87 -4.45 5.20 -10.30
CA SER A 87 -4.88 5.32 -11.70
C SER A 87 -6.35 5.73 -11.80
N ILE A 88 -7.20 5.16 -10.94
CA ILE A 88 -8.62 5.54 -10.84
C ILE A 88 -8.75 7.02 -10.44
N LEU A 89 -8.07 7.45 -9.37
CA LEU A 89 -8.15 8.85 -8.91
C LEU A 89 -7.66 9.83 -9.98
N GLU A 90 -6.55 9.53 -10.63
CA GLU A 90 -5.99 10.35 -11.72
C GLU A 90 -6.95 10.45 -12.92
N ALA A 91 -7.62 9.36 -13.30
CA ALA A 91 -8.59 9.37 -14.39
C ALA A 91 -9.88 10.13 -14.05
N LEU A 92 -10.36 10.00 -12.81
CA LEU A 92 -11.59 10.67 -12.36
C LEU A 92 -11.42 12.19 -12.17
N VAL A 93 -10.25 12.63 -11.71
CA VAL A 93 -9.97 14.07 -11.60
C VAL A 93 -9.73 14.74 -12.96
N ALA A 94 -9.23 13.97 -13.94
CA ALA A 94 -9.01 14.45 -15.30
C ALA A 94 -10.28 14.47 -16.16
N SER A 95 -11.34 13.77 -15.75
CA SER A 95 -12.61 13.69 -16.49
C SER A 95 -13.63 14.73 -16.06
N ALA A 96 -14.57 15.05 -16.95
CA ALA A 96 -15.72 15.87 -16.59
C ALA A 96 -16.62 15.11 -15.60
N PRO A 97 -17.31 15.79 -14.67
CA PRO A 97 -18.19 15.14 -13.70
C PRO A 97 -19.19 14.16 -14.30
N ASP A 98 -19.76 14.49 -15.47
CA ASP A 98 -20.75 13.66 -16.17
C ASP A 98 -20.14 12.39 -16.79
N ASP A 99 -18.84 12.36 -17.04
CA ASP A 99 -18.13 11.21 -17.64
C ASP A 99 -17.58 10.24 -16.59
N ARG A 100 -17.46 10.66 -15.32
CA ARG A 100 -16.88 9.86 -14.23
C ARG A 100 -17.49 8.46 -14.07
N PRO A 101 -18.83 8.25 -14.17
CA PRO A 101 -19.40 6.91 -14.10
C PRO A 101 -18.90 5.99 -15.22
N MET A 102 -18.72 6.53 -16.44
CA MET A 102 -18.18 5.76 -17.56
C MET A 102 -16.70 5.41 -17.31
N ILE A 103 -15.91 6.36 -16.82
CA ILE A 103 -14.50 6.12 -16.46
C ILE A 103 -14.40 5.02 -15.40
N LEU A 104 -15.26 5.02 -14.37
CA LEU A 104 -15.27 3.95 -13.36
C LEU A 104 -15.56 2.57 -13.97
N LEU A 105 -16.45 2.48 -14.96
CA LEU A 105 -16.73 1.22 -15.65
C LEU A 105 -15.53 0.71 -16.45
N GLU A 106 -14.71 1.60 -17.00
CA GLU A 106 -13.48 1.22 -17.72
C GLU A 106 -12.45 0.53 -16.79
N PHE A 107 -12.45 0.84 -15.50
CA PHE A 107 -11.57 0.19 -14.50
C PHE A 107 -12.14 -1.10 -13.91
N GLN A 108 -13.35 -1.53 -14.31
CA GLN A 108 -13.99 -2.69 -13.68
C GLN A 108 -13.18 -3.97 -13.87
N ASP A 109 -12.56 -4.15 -15.04
CA ASP A 109 -11.70 -5.30 -15.31
C ASP A 109 -10.42 -5.25 -14.48
N ASP A 110 -9.77 -4.08 -14.37
CA ASP A 110 -8.57 -3.89 -13.53
C ASP A 110 -8.85 -4.16 -12.04
N ILE A 111 -10.03 -3.76 -11.56
CA ILE A 111 -10.51 -4.07 -10.20
C ILE A 111 -10.68 -5.58 -10.03
N ASN A 112 -11.33 -6.24 -11.00
CA ASN A 112 -11.56 -7.69 -10.96
C ASN A 112 -10.24 -8.48 -10.99
N GLU A 113 -9.27 -8.05 -11.79
CA GLU A 113 -7.94 -8.65 -11.85
C GLU A 113 -7.15 -8.46 -10.54
N SER A 114 -7.40 -7.36 -9.83
CA SER A 114 -6.70 -7.00 -8.59
C SER A 114 -7.41 -7.46 -7.32
N ILE A 115 -8.56 -8.14 -7.42
CA ILE A 115 -9.40 -8.46 -6.27
C ILE A 115 -8.65 -9.23 -5.17
N ASN A 116 -7.82 -10.21 -5.55
CA ASN A 116 -7.04 -10.99 -4.59
C ASN A 116 -5.98 -10.13 -3.87
N SER A 117 -5.40 -9.16 -4.58
CA SER A 117 -4.44 -8.23 -4.00
C SER A 117 -5.11 -7.24 -3.06
N ILE A 118 -6.31 -6.77 -3.41
CA ILE A 118 -7.15 -5.93 -2.54
C ILE A 118 -7.49 -6.69 -1.25
N GLU A 119 -8.03 -7.91 -1.37
CA GLU A 119 -8.38 -8.74 -0.20
C GLU A 119 -7.16 -9.05 0.66
N SER A 120 -6.01 -9.36 0.04
CA SER A 120 -4.78 -9.61 0.79
C SER A 120 -4.28 -8.37 1.52
N PHE A 121 -4.40 -7.19 0.91
CA PHE A 121 -3.97 -5.92 1.48
C PHE A 121 -4.86 -5.51 2.66
N GLU A 122 -6.18 -5.60 2.49
CA GLU A 122 -7.16 -5.38 3.54
C GLU A 122 -6.96 -6.36 4.71
N ASN A 123 -6.80 -7.66 4.41
CA ASN A 123 -6.57 -8.66 5.43
C ASN A 123 -5.26 -8.41 6.21
N TYR A 124 -4.21 -7.93 5.55
CA TYR A 124 -3.00 -7.49 6.25
C TYR A 124 -3.28 -6.33 7.20
N GLY A 125 -3.99 -5.30 6.72
CA GLY A 125 -4.43 -4.17 7.53
C GLY A 125 -5.20 -4.60 8.78
N LYS A 126 -6.15 -5.53 8.62
CA LYS A 126 -6.99 -6.04 9.72
C LYS A 126 -6.24 -6.93 10.69
N THR A 127 -5.51 -7.92 10.18
CA THR A 127 -4.94 -8.99 11.01
C THR A 127 -3.56 -8.67 11.56
N VAL A 128 -2.77 -7.86 10.86
CA VAL A 128 -1.40 -7.51 11.25
C VAL A 128 -1.34 -6.10 11.83
N CYS A 129 -1.95 -5.11 11.14
CA CYS A 129 -1.93 -3.72 11.60
C CYS A 129 -3.05 -3.36 12.59
N GLY A 130 -4.07 -4.23 12.73
CA GLY A 130 -5.18 -4.02 13.67
C GLY A 130 -6.15 -2.92 13.24
N ILE A 131 -6.24 -2.61 11.95
CA ILE A 131 -7.19 -1.65 11.39
C ILE A 131 -8.59 -2.28 11.41
N ASP A 132 -9.57 -1.57 11.97
CA ASP A 132 -10.96 -1.95 11.89
C ASP A 132 -11.64 -1.20 10.74
N PHE A 133 -11.78 -1.87 9.59
CA PHE A 133 -12.50 -1.32 8.44
C PHE A 133 -14.03 -1.34 8.61
N ASP A 134 -14.55 -2.00 9.66
CA ASP A 134 -15.97 -2.10 9.96
C ASP A 134 -16.49 -0.90 10.80
N GLU A 135 -15.61 -0.05 11.33
CA GLU A 135 -15.99 1.27 11.88
C GLU A 135 -16.39 2.19 10.70
N GLU A 136 -17.70 2.21 10.41
CA GLU A 136 -18.38 2.94 9.33
C GLU A 136 -17.54 4.08 8.69
N SER A 137 -16.88 3.77 7.57
CA SER A 137 -16.52 4.80 6.59
C SER A 137 -17.84 5.48 6.18
N PRO A 138 -17.96 6.81 6.24
CA PRO A 138 -19.18 7.49 5.87
C PRO A 138 -19.41 7.26 4.37
N VAL A 139 -20.16 6.21 4.04
CA VAL A 139 -20.58 5.91 2.68
C VAL A 139 -21.29 7.16 2.16
N PRO A 140 -20.79 7.80 1.09
CA PRO A 140 -21.58 8.80 0.39
C PRO A 140 -22.83 8.08 -0.13
N THR A 141 -23.97 8.30 0.53
CA THR A 141 -25.28 7.69 0.19
C THR A 141 -25.87 8.24 -1.11
N THR A 142 -25.06 8.84 -1.99
CA THR A 142 -25.48 9.16 -3.34
C THR A 142 -25.58 7.86 -4.13
N GLU A 143 -26.78 7.27 -4.09
CA GLU A 143 -27.24 6.29 -5.07
C GLU A 143 -26.89 6.82 -6.47
N ILE A 144 -25.99 6.12 -7.18
CA ILE A 144 -25.76 6.36 -8.61
C ILE A 144 -27.09 6.04 -9.29
N PRO A 145 -27.78 6.99 -9.96
CA PRO A 145 -29.01 6.68 -10.66
C PRO A 145 -28.64 5.84 -11.89
N LEU A 146 -28.80 4.52 -11.78
CA LEU A 146 -28.84 3.61 -12.92
C LEU A 146 -30.18 3.77 -13.62
N ASP A 147 -30.38 4.90 -14.30
CA ASP A 147 -31.52 5.06 -15.21
C ASP A 147 -31.16 4.40 -16.55
N LEU A 148 -31.12 3.06 -16.54
CA LEU A 148 -31.02 2.23 -17.74
C LEU A 148 -32.41 2.03 -18.34
N ASN A 149 -32.96 3.08 -18.95
CA ASN A 149 -34.06 2.95 -19.93
C ASN A 149 -34.09 4.18 -20.85
N ASN A 150 -33.46 4.05 -22.02
CA ASN A 150 -33.94 4.69 -23.26
C ASN A 150 -33.46 3.90 -24.49
#